data_AF-A0A8T5QBY4-F1
#
_entry.id   AF-A0A8T5QBY4-F1
#
_cell.length_a   1.000
_cell.length_b   1.000
_cell.length_c   1.000
_cell.angle_alpha   90.00
_cell.angle_beta   90.00
_cell.angle_gamma   90.00
#
_symmetry.space_group_name_H-M   'P 1'
#
loop_
_entity.id
_entity.type
_entity.pdbx_description
1 polymer ?
#
loop_
_entity_poly.entity_id
_entity_poly.type
_entity_poly.pdbx_seq_one_letter_code
_entity_poly.pdbx_strand_id
1 'polypeptide(L)' 'MSQLEICEFLKKHKEKWFTAKEIAKAQDMSLSSITNCLRKLRYSGFIHYKLDKKVSRQGNTNYVYQYKK' A
#
# COMPACT_ATOMS: atom_id res chain seq x y z
N MET A 1 13.56 -9.23 3.04
CA MET A 1 12.29 -9.92 2.70
C MET A 1 11.15 -9.02 3.16
N SER A 2 10.38 -8.39 2.26
CA SER A 2 9.26 -7.50 2.64
C SER A 2 8.36 -7.14 1.44
N GLN A 3 8.89 -7.09 0.21
CA GLN A 3 8.08 -6.78 -0.99
C GLN A 3 7.15 -7.92 -1.40
N LEU A 4 7.61 -9.17 -1.30
CA LEU A 4 6.81 -10.35 -1.64
C LEU A 4 5.60 -10.47 -0.70
N GLU A 5 5.79 -10.33 0.61
CA GLU A 5 4.72 -10.42 1.61
C GLU A 5 3.64 -9.35 1.40
N ILE A 6 4.04 -8.11 1.09
CA ILE A 6 3.09 -7.02 0.77
C ILE A 6 2.33 -7.34 -0.52
N CYS A 7 3.02 -7.84 -1.55
CA CYS A 7 2.37 -8.25 -2.79
C CYS A 7 1.40 -9.41 -2.57
N GLU A 8 1.77 -10.41 -1.76
CA GLU A 8 0.92 -11.54 -1.42
C GLU A 8 -0.30 -11.11 -0.60
N PHE A 9 -0.12 -10.21 0.36
CA PHE A 9 -1.22 -9.61 1.11
C PHE A 9 -2.20 -8.90 0.19
N LEU A 10 -1.72 -8.02 -0.69
CA LEU A 10 -2.56 -7.34 -1.67
C LEU A 10 -3.21 -8.34 -2.65
N LYS A 11 -2.50 -9.40 -3.03
CA LYS A 11 -3.00 -10.48 -3.91
C LYS A 11 -4.07 -11.33 -3.25
N LYS A 12 -4.05 -11.52 -1.93
CA LYS A 12 -5.13 -12.15 -1.15
C LYS A 12 -6.38 -11.26 -1.08
N HIS A 13 -6.22 -9.95 -1.24
CA HIS A 13 -7.29 -8.95 -1.14
C HIS A 13 -7.41 -8.09 -2.39
N LYS A 14 -7.49 -8.71 -3.57
CA LYS A 14 -7.39 -8.02 -4.88
C LYS A 14 -8.43 -6.92 -5.10
N GLU A 15 -9.58 -6.99 -4.44
CA GLU A 15 -10.69 -6.05 -4.66
C GLU A 15 -10.66 -4.85 -3.69
N LYS A 16 -9.80 -4.88 -2.68
CA LYS A 16 -9.74 -3.84 -1.64
C LYS A 16 -8.54 -2.92 -1.83
N TRP A 17 -8.77 -1.66 -1.49
CA TRP A 17 -7.75 -0.64 -1.41
C TRP A 17 -7.29 -0.52 0.04
N PHE A 18 -5.99 -0.53 0.26
CA PHE A 18 -5.40 -0.42 1.60
C PHE A 18 -4.47 0.78 1.69
N THR A 19 -4.49 1.44 2.83
CA THR A 19 -3.49 2.44 3.22
C THR A 19 -2.21 1.76 3.70
N ALA A 20 -1.09 2.49 3.67
CA ALA A 20 0.16 1.99 4.24
C ALA A 20 0.03 1.63 5.74
N LYS A 21 -0.84 2.31 6.49
CA LYS A 21 -1.12 2.03 7.91
C LYS A 21 -1.86 0.70 8.10
N GLU A 22 -2.84 0.40 7.26
CA GLU A 22 -3.57 -0.88 7.34
C GLU A 22 -2.66 -2.05 6.99
N ILE A 23 -1.82 -1.91 5.96
CA ILE A 23 -0.85 -2.94 5.59
C ILE A 23 0.18 -3.15 6.71
N ALA A 24 0.68 -2.07 7.31
CA ALA A 24 1.59 -2.13 8.45
C ALA A 24 0.99 -2.90 9.63
N LYS A 25 -0.27 -2.62 9.98
CA LYS A 25 -0.98 -3.37 11.03
C LYS A 25 -1.22 -4.84 10.66
N ALA A 26 -1.56 -5.11 9.41
CA ALA A 26 -1.87 -6.47 8.96
C ALA A 26 -0.63 -7.37 8.82
N GLN A 27 0.55 -6.78 8.62
CA GLN A 27 1.83 -7.49 8.46
C GLN A 27 2.73 -7.38 9.70
N ASP A 28 2.27 -6.70 10.76
CA ASP A 28 3.04 -6.38 11.97
C ASP A 28 4.42 -5.76 11.65
N MET A 29 4.43 -4.81 10.70
CA MET A 29 5.64 -4.14 10.24
C MET A 29 5.59 -2.64 10.48
N SER A 30 6.77 -2.02 10.57
CA SER A 30 6.85 -0.57 10.70
C SER A 30 6.30 0.13 9.46
N LEU A 31 5.57 1.23 9.69
CA LEU A 31 4.98 2.05 8.61
C LEU A 31 6.05 2.53 7.63
N SER A 32 7.25 2.86 8.12
CA SER A 32 8.38 3.31 7.30
C SER A 32 8.87 2.22 6.34
N SER A 33 8.97 0.97 6.82
CA SER A 33 9.36 -0.18 5.98
C SER A 33 8.32 -0.45 4.89
N ILE A 34 7.03 -0.49 5.27
CA ILE A 34 5.91 -0.64 4.33
C ILE A 34 5.91 0.47 3.29
N THR A 35 6.07 1.72 3.70
CA THR A 35 6.07 2.89 2.80
C THR A 35 7.22 2.81 1.79
N ASN A 36 8.41 2.40 2.23
CA ASN A 36 9.56 2.19 1.34
C ASN A 36 9.32 1.06 0.33
N CYS A 37 8.73 -0.06 0.76
CA CYS A 37 8.35 -1.14 -0.14
C CYS A 37 7.28 -0.73 -1.14
N LEU A 38 6.19 -0.10 -0.69
CA LEU A 38 5.11 0.39 -1.55
C LEU A 38 5.62 1.43 -2.55
N ARG A 39 6.54 2.30 -2.14
CA ARG A 39 7.22 3.22 -3.06
C ARG A 39 7.94 2.47 -4.17
N LYS A 40 8.74 1.45 -3.85
CA LYS A 40 9.43 0.62 -4.86
C LYS A 40 8.44 -0.12 -5.77
N LEU A 41 7.38 -0.71 -5.21
CA LEU A 41 6.32 -1.40 -5.97
C LEU A 41 5.53 -0.47 -6.91
N ARG A 42 5.35 0.80 -6.52
CA ARG A 42 4.78 1.83 -7.41
C ARG A 42 5.70 2.12 -8.59
N TYR A 43 6.99 2.32 -8.35
CA TYR A 43 7.96 2.59 -9.42
C TYR A 43 8.06 1.43 -10.42
N SER A 44 8.00 0.19 -9.94
CA SER A 44 8.03 -1.00 -10.80
C SER A 44 6.68 -1.35 -11.42
N GLY A 45 5.60 -0.65 -11.05
CA GLY A 45 4.28 -0.83 -11.64
C GLY A 45 3.59 -2.15 -11.31
N PHE A 46 4.00 -2.85 -10.25
CA PHE A 46 3.41 -4.11 -9.78
C PHE A 46 2.10 -3.92 -9.00
N ILE A 47 1.80 -2.70 -8.54
CA ILE A 47 0.59 -2.39 -7.77
C ILE A 47 -0.12 -1.17 -8.35
N HIS A 48 -1.45 -1.14 -8.20
CA HIS A 48 -2.23 0.07 -8.41
C HIS A 48 -2.13 0.96 -7.18
N TYR A 49 -2.08 2.27 -7.39
CA TYR A 49 -2.12 3.27 -6.34
C TYR A 49 -2.98 4.45 -6.78
N LYS A 50 -3.63 5.10 -5.82
CA LYS A 50 -4.34 6.36 -6.04
C LYS A 50 -4.36 7.20 -4.78
N LEU A 51 -4.63 8.49 -4.94
CA LEU A 51 -4.83 9.40 -3.83
C LEU A 51 -6.12 9.05 -3.09
N ASP A 52 -6.05 9.00 -1.78
CA ASP A 52 -7.21 8.87 -0.92
C ASP A 52 -7.88 10.24 -0.76
N LYS A 53 -8.89 10.49 -1.60
CA LYS A 53 -9.66 11.74 -1.60
C LYS A 53 -10.44 11.98 -0.29
N LYS A 54 -10.67 10.94 0.53
CA LYS A 54 -11.40 11.11 1.80
C LYS A 54 -10.51 11.75 2.87
N VAL A 55 -9.22 11.46 2.87
CA VAL A 55 -8.28 11.94 3.88
C VAL A 55 -7.46 13.15 3.39
N SER A 56 -7.39 13.38 2.07
CA SER A 56 -6.65 14.50 1.48
C SER A 56 -7.24 15.89 1.76
N ARG A 57 -8.39 16.01 2.44
CA ARG A 57 -8.99 17.30 2.84
C ARG A 57 -8.16 18.03 3.90
N GLN A 58 -7.23 17.38 4.57
CA GLN A 58 -6.44 17.93 5.69
C GLN A 58 -4.95 18.15 5.35
N GLY A 59 -4.62 18.37 4.08
CA GLY A 59 -3.25 18.74 3.66
C GLY A 59 -2.23 17.59 3.66
N ASN A 60 -2.62 16.38 4.07
CA ASN A 60 -1.77 15.19 4.01
C ASN A 60 -2.13 14.29 2.82
N THR A 61 -1.19 14.16 1.90
CA THR A 61 -1.29 13.34 0.68
C THR A 61 -1.24 11.85 1.03
N ASN A 62 -2.39 11.25 1.33
CA ASN A 62 -2.48 9.81 1.58
C ASN A 62 -2.72 9.03 0.29
N TYR A 63 -2.02 7.91 0.15
CA TYR A 63 -2.19 6.97 -0.96
C TYR A 63 -2.83 5.67 -0.44
N VAL A 64 -3.71 5.12 -1.26
CA VAL A 64 -4.20 3.75 -1.11
C VAL A 64 -3.66 2.89 -2.24
N TYR A 65 -3.50 1.60 -1.95
CA TYR A 65 -2.80 0.63 -2.78
C TYR A 65 -3.68 -0.61 -2.99
N GLN A 66 -3.62 -1.18 -4.19
CA GLN A 66 -4.35 -2.38 -4.59
C GLN A 66 -3.45 -3.27 -5.46
N TYR A 67 -3.68 -4.58 -5.44
CA TYR A 67 -2.99 -5.50 -6.34
C TYR A 67 -3.35 -5.21 -7.81
N LYS A 68 -2.33 -5.19 -8.68
CA LYS A 68 -2.53 -5.12 -10.13
C LYS A 68 -2.73 -6.53 -10.66
N LYS A 69 -3.91 -6.79 -11.24
CA LYS A 69 -4.31 -8.12 -11.75
C LYS A 69 -3.61 -8.45 -13.06
#